data_AF-A0A2V7F7J6-F1
#
_entry.id   AF-A0A2V7F7J6-F1
#
_cell.length_a   1.000
_cell.length_b   1.000
_cell.length_c   1.000
_cell.angle_alpha   90.00
_cell.angle_beta   90.00
_cell.angle_gamma   90.00
#
_symmetry.space_group_name_H-M   'P 1'
#
loop_
_entity.id
_entity.type
_entity.pdbx_description
1 polymer ?
#
loop_
_entity_poly.entity_id
_entity_poly.type
_entity_poly.pdbx_seq_one_letter_code
_entity_poly.pdbx_strand_id
1 'polypeptide(L)'
;MRALLNVAIALPLVWAITLTAPALAQTFSSGSSGADGAFTPTTNTTLTLPANGVFNFTTISIPSGVIVRFTRNAANTPVTLLATASVTI
;
A
#
# COMPACT_ATOMS: atom_id res chain seq x y z
N MET A 1 45.59 -37.90 40.52
CA MET A 1 44.46 -37.26 41.24
C MET A 1 44.35 -35.82 40.71
N ARG A 2 43.69 -35.61 39.56
CA ARG A 2 42.43 -34.84 39.41
C ARG A 2 42.31 -33.65 40.38
N ALA A 3 42.79 -32.47 39.95
CA ALA A 3 42.33 -31.17 40.42
C ALA A 3 41.94 -30.38 39.15
N LEU A 4 40.71 -30.57 38.66
CA LEU A 4 39.60 -29.63 38.88
C LEU A 4 39.93 -28.28 38.21
N LEU A 5 39.87 -28.18 36.89
CA LEU A 5 38.69 -27.75 36.11
C LEU A 5 38.04 -26.45 36.62
N ASN A 6 38.80 -25.35 36.66
CA ASN A 6 38.25 -24.00 36.82
C ASN A 6 37.82 -23.41 35.46
N VAL A 7 36.84 -24.03 34.81
CA VAL A 7 36.09 -23.39 33.70
C VAL A 7 34.72 -23.00 34.24
N ALA A 8 34.73 -22.12 35.25
CA ALA A 8 33.52 -21.54 35.77
C ALA A 8 33.15 -20.31 34.92
N ILE A 9 32.27 -20.54 33.95
CA ILE A 9 31.14 -19.67 33.66
C ILE A 9 31.55 -18.24 33.25
N ALA A 10 32.19 -18.09 32.09
CA ALA A 10 32.01 -16.86 31.32
C ALA A 10 30.63 -16.97 30.66
N LEU A 11 29.67 -16.25 31.23
CA LEU A 11 28.26 -16.15 30.83
C LEU A 11 28.05 -16.27 29.30
N PRO A 12 26.96 -16.91 28.83
CA PRO A 12 26.59 -16.90 27.42
C PRO A 12 26.10 -15.49 27.03
N LEU A 13 27.03 -14.52 26.93
CA LEU A 13 26.79 -13.17 26.44
C LEU A 13 26.75 -13.17 24.89
N VAL A 14 26.21 -14.22 24.29
CA VAL A 14 26.11 -14.42 22.83
C VAL A 14 24.70 -14.90 22.45
N TRP A 15 23.70 -14.62 23.29
CA TRP A 15 22.33 -15.14 23.11
C TRP A 15 21.24 -14.08 23.08
N ALA A 16 21.57 -12.84 22.72
CA ALA A 16 20.55 -11.83 22.43
C ALA A 16 21.06 -10.69 21.53
N ILE A 17 21.90 -10.95 20.53
CA ILE A 17 21.93 -10.04 19.37
C ILE A 17 20.76 -10.48 18.49
N THR A 18 19.57 -10.05 18.87
CA THR A 18 18.43 -10.08 17.96
C THR A 18 18.81 -9.14 16.82
N LEU A 19 19.16 -9.69 15.65
CA LEU A 19 19.27 -8.91 14.43
C LEU A 19 17.91 -8.27 14.18
N THR A 20 17.74 -7.01 14.60
CA THR A 20 16.66 -6.15 14.14
C THR A 20 16.98 -5.76 12.70
N ALA A 21 16.76 -6.69 11.77
CA ALA A 21 16.76 -6.36 10.36
C ALA A 21 15.59 -5.40 10.10
N PRO A 22 15.79 -4.28 9.38
CA PRO A 22 14.68 -3.42 9.00
C PRO A 22 13.71 -4.24 8.14
N ALA A 23 12.44 -4.26 8.53
CA ALA A 23 11.40 -4.83 7.69
C ALA A 23 11.26 -3.96 6.44
N LEU A 24 11.76 -4.44 5.30
CA LEU A 24 11.51 -3.81 4.01
C LEU A 24 10.05 -4.10 3.63
N ALA A 25 9.20 -3.07 3.67
CA ALA A 25 7.85 -3.18 3.13
C ALA A 25 7.95 -3.46 1.62
N GLN A 26 7.16 -4.42 1.13
CA GLN A 26 7.09 -4.65 -0.31
C GLN A 26 6.45 -3.44 -0.99
N THR A 27 7.06 -2.97 -2.08
CA THR A 27 6.46 -1.96 -2.93
C THR A 27 5.25 -2.58 -3.62
N PHE A 28 4.06 -2.05 -3.32
CA PHE A 28 2.85 -2.39 -4.05
C PHE A 28 2.75 -1.49 -5.29
N SER A 29 2.54 -2.10 -6.45
CA SER A 29 2.16 -1.39 -7.68
C SER A 29 0.79 -1.88 -8.10
N SER A 30 -0.15 -0.95 -8.24
CA SER A 30 -1.48 -1.25 -8.80
C SER A 30 -1.45 -1.49 -10.31
N GLY A 31 -0.33 -1.20 -10.97
CA GLY A 31 -0.24 -1.16 -12.44
C GLY A 31 -0.80 0.14 -13.07
N SER A 32 -1.12 1.16 -12.27
CA SER A 32 -1.56 2.46 -12.79
C SER A 32 -0.49 3.12 -13.66
N SER A 33 -0.89 3.67 -14.81
CA SER A 33 -0.04 4.53 -15.63
C SER A 33 0.05 5.97 -15.14
N GLY A 34 -0.83 6.39 -14.22
CA GLY A 34 -0.91 7.78 -13.74
C GLY A 34 -1.44 8.79 -14.75
N ALA A 35 -2.00 8.34 -15.89
CA ALA A 35 -2.47 9.18 -16.98
C ALA A 35 -3.59 10.16 -16.59
N ASP A 36 -4.41 9.81 -15.60
CA ASP A 36 -5.56 10.61 -15.16
C ASP A 36 -5.20 11.61 -14.03
N GLY A 37 -3.93 11.64 -13.58
CA GLY A 37 -3.46 12.58 -12.57
C GLY A 37 -4.01 12.32 -11.16
N ALA A 38 -4.01 13.35 -10.32
CA ALA A 38 -4.47 13.25 -8.93
C ALA A 38 -5.99 13.43 -8.84
N PHE A 39 -6.69 12.50 -8.19
CA PHE A 39 -8.12 12.56 -7.97
C PHE A 39 -8.44 13.00 -6.54
N THR A 40 -8.83 14.27 -6.39
CA THR A 40 -9.08 14.94 -5.10
C THR A 40 -10.41 15.72 -5.12
N PRO A 41 -11.57 15.06 -5.27
CA PRO A 41 -12.84 15.77 -5.38
C PRO A 41 -13.19 16.51 -4.08
N THR A 42 -13.50 17.79 -4.16
CA THR A 42 -13.94 18.62 -3.02
C THR A 42 -15.46 18.70 -2.87
N THR A 43 -16.19 18.27 -3.89
CA THR A 43 -17.65 18.21 -3.95
C THR A 43 -18.10 16.93 -4.61
N ASN A 44 -19.38 16.59 -4.46
CA ASN A 44 -19.98 15.44 -5.13
C ASN A 44 -19.72 15.49 -6.63
N THR A 45 -19.20 14.40 -7.19
CA THR A 45 -18.79 14.32 -8.58
C THR A 45 -19.31 13.05 -9.23
N THR A 46 -19.59 13.14 -10.54
CA THR A 46 -19.97 11.99 -11.35
C THR A 46 -18.96 11.85 -12.49
N LEU A 47 -18.30 10.69 -12.55
CA LEU A 47 -17.32 10.36 -13.58
C LEU A 47 -17.96 9.49 -14.65
N THR A 48 -17.64 9.77 -15.91
CA THR A 48 -18.02 8.89 -17.02
C THR A 48 -17.03 7.73 -17.09
N LEU A 49 -17.54 6.49 -16.99
CA LEU A 49 -16.69 5.30 -17.01
C LEU A 49 -16.06 5.11 -18.40
N PRO A 50 -14.73 5.00 -18.53
CA PRO A 50 -14.09 4.66 -19.79
C PRO A 50 -14.52 3.28 -20.29
N ALA A 51 -14.31 2.99 -21.57
CA ALA A 51 -14.78 1.76 -22.22
C ALA A 51 -14.24 0.48 -21.57
N ASN A 52 -13.04 0.53 -21.00
CA ASN A 52 -12.39 -0.58 -20.29
C ASN A 52 -12.74 -0.65 -18.80
N GLY A 53 -13.42 0.36 -18.25
CA GLY A 53 -13.77 0.41 -16.83
C GLY A 53 -12.64 0.78 -15.87
N VAL A 54 -11.47 1.17 -16.38
CA VAL A 54 -10.26 1.40 -15.56
C VAL A 54 -9.84 2.86 -15.59
N PHE A 55 -9.68 3.46 -14.42
CA PHE A 55 -9.02 4.75 -14.22
C PHE A 55 -7.60 4.55 -13.70
N ASN A 56 -6.67 5.39 -14.18
CA ASN A 56 -5.24 5.35 -13.89
C ASN A 56 -4.79 6.66 -13.24
N PHE A 57 -5.04 6.81 -11.94
CA PHE A 57 -4.65 7.99 -11.17
C PHE A 57 -3.21 7.91 -10.65
N THR A 58 -2.66 9.05 -10.27
CA THR A 58 -1.43 9.13 -9.48
C THR A 58 -1.75 8.96 -8.00
N THR A 59 -2.68 9.75 -7.47
CA THR A 59 -3.19 9.69 -6.10
C THR A 59 -4.71 9.74 -6.08
N ILE A 60 -5.32 9.15 -5.06
CA ILE A 60 -6.76 9.21 -4.83
C ILE A 60 -6.99 9.69 -3.39
N SER A 61 -7.73 10.78 -3.21
CA SER A 61 -8.11 11.28 -1.89
C SER A 61 -9.54 11.79 -1.94
N ILE A 62 -10.47 11.01 -1.41
CA ILE A 62 -11.88 11.36 -1.34
C ILE A 62 -12.17 11.78 0.11
N PRO A 63 -12.51 13.06 0.36
CA PRO A 63 -12.88 13.50 1.70
C PRO A 63 -14.17 12.85 2.18
N SER A 64 -14.29 12.66 3.49
CA SER A 64 -15.53 12.22 4.12
C SER A 64 -16.70 13.15 3.74
N GLY A 65 -17.84 12.58 3.37
CA GLY A 65 -19.03 13.34 2.95
C GLY A 65 -19.08 13.67 1.46
N VAL A 66 -18.02 13.39 0.69
CA VAL A 66 -18.03 13.52 -0.78
C VAL A 66 -18.54 12.22 -1.41
N ILE A 67 -19.54 12.35 -2.29
CA ILE A 67 -20.10 11.25 -3.06
C ILE A 67 -19.48 11.24 -4.45
N VAL A 68 -18.80 10.15 -4.80
CA VAL A 68 -18.32 9.87 -6.15
C VAL A 68 -19.25 8.87 -6.82
N ARG A 69 -19.82 9.26 -7.97
CA ARG A 69 -20.72 8.42 -8.78
C ARG A 69 -20.06 8.08 -10.11
N PHE A 70 -20.46 6.96 -10.70
CA PHE A 70 -19.98 6.54 -12.01
C PHE A 70 -21.16 6.37 -12.96
N THR A 71 -21.10 7.05 -14.10
CA THR A 71 -22.02 6.80 -15.21
C THR A 71 -21.59 5.51 -15.91
N ARG A 72 -22.50 4.53 -16.01
CA ARG A 72 -22.21 3.25 -16.67
C ARG A 72 -21.78 3.47 -18.12
N ASN A 73 -20.82 2.68 -18.58
CA ASN A 73 -20.50 2.59 -20.00
C ASN A 73 -21.43 1.60 -20.72
N ALA A 74 -21.33 1.53 -22.05
CA ALA A 74 -22.19 0.66 -22.87
C ALA A 74 -22.10 -0.83 -22.50
N ALA A 75 -20.92 -1.29 -22.10
CA ALA A 75 -20.67 -2.68 -21.71
C ALA A 75 -20.97 -2.96 -20.21
N ASN A 76 -21.34 -1.94 -19.44
CA ASN A 76 -21.53 -2.00 -17.99
C ASN A 76 -20.38 -2.71 -17.26
N THR A 77 -19.14 -2.33 -17.60
CA THR A 77 -17.95 -2.94 -17.01
C THR A 77 -17.85 -2.62 -15.50
N PRO A 78 -17.12 -3.44 -14.72
CA PRO A 78 -16.73 -3.08 -13.36
C PRO A 78 -15.96 -1.75 -13.35
N VAL A 79 -16.03 -1.05 -12.21
CA VAL A 79 -15.23 0.17 -11.97
C VAL A 79 -13.95 -0.23 -11.25
N THR A 80 -12.81 0.06 -11.86
CA THR A 80 -11.49 -0.19 -11.29
C THR A 80 -10.73 1.13 -11.18
N LEU A 81 -10.27 1.46 -9.97
CA LEU A 81 -9.45 2.64 -9.71
C LEU A 81 -8.02 2.18 -9.41
N LEU A 82 -7.07 2.54 -10.26
CA LEU A 82 -5.64 2.27 -10.05
C LEU A 82 -4.94 3.55 -9.64
N ALA A 83 -4.00 3.47 -8.70
CA ALA A 83 -3.20 4.59 -8.23
C ALA A 83 -1.71 4.20 -8.15
N THR A 84 -0.81 5.08 -8.57
CA THR A 84 0.64 4.86 -8.41
C THR A 84 1.12 5.16 -6.99
N ALA A 85 0.39 5.99 -6.25
CA ALA A 85 0.69 6.39 -4.89
C ALA A 85 -0.55 6.21 -3.97
N SER A 86 -0.66 7.01 -2.92
CA SER A 86 -1.62 6.83 -1.83
C SER A 86 -3.09 6.93 -2.27
N VAL A 87 -3.92 6.13 -1.61
CA VAL A 87 -5.38 6.11 -1.73
C VAL A 87 -5.99 6.33 -0.34
N THR A 88 -6.81 7.38 -0.20
CA THR A 88 -7.55 7.73 1.01
C THR A 88 -9.02 7.97 0.65
N ILE A 89 -9.95 7.42 1.43
CA ILE A 89 -11.41 7.42 1.15
C ILE A 89 -12.18 7.64 2.45
#